data_AF-A0A7R9WAD2-F1
#
_entry.id   AF-A0A7R9WAD2-F1
#
_cell.length_a   1.000
_cell.length_b   1.000
_cell.length_c   1.000
_cell.angle_alpha   90.00
_cell.angle_beta   90.00
_cell.angle_gamma   90.00
#
_symmetry.space_group_name_H-M   'P 1'
#
loop_
_entity.id
_entity.type
_entity.pdbx_description
1 polymer ?
#
loop_
_entity_poly.entity_id
_entity_poly.type
_entity_poly.pdbx_seq_one_letter_code
_entity_poly.pdbx_strand_id
1 'polypeptide(L)'
;SIDYTVGLYRSKTFVVVLWFTAVFSYFSYMVGADTASFANIDQQYCETSSLAFVCKVANSVIVWTMVFLQLSVMGTAFIGLGSIGNDIYSTSVISILIGMASVAFFTIIPFFYEIRLPFVNTEKVAGEGIKYTLSFFGGCILLLLQFFHLVRLCIPKKVMEGSQRLQKFFTPGLTRYEGRIKRAAASKVNRMVKNATEIHKSGSVSPRGVKEMDTSYGRALLNFTKLADKYERVGGLFWVLGRWRNGKLFTEEGVWLSSRLVAGNFSQIFVCFFIFIGGARLAIGAREIFFFLDSLDENEILPQPWMLQTAIWVATFFGFFSAAYITLVYIPSSVSTILMFRCGAIPSLTDPGFSKYRLPDNERVTLLFGTLFWGALSTALWISFLVGFIVTLLLWQITRPFVVGFCATMIGLAITIGVKLIVFTFLRKAFYVAFYRNKPAQANFAGLVVECWNLGLTTGYMIGRAAMLILATALYLGRVDVPFLSPYVGKIGPMTLDAFPVTFRKDLLLHDAHRHPYIERLGVMYMLKLRHGDNFGQRAGSCWRLLFVFALMPWMRRYRIESRPHLQEGDIDPSLFKFGSQNLLKRSPLSKRSNASNSEEQGEIQRLRQQVSSLKKEIEELKKS
;
A
#
# COMPACT_ATOMS: atom_id res chain seq x y z
N SER A 1 15.31 5.89 11.03
CA SER A 1 15.02 5.98 12.48
C SER A 1 13.54 6.20 12.77
N ILE A 2 12.81 7.04 11.99
CA ILE A 2 11.39 7.39 12.23
C ILE A 2 10.47 6.19 12.44
N ASP A 3 10.65 5.04 11.78
CA ASP A 3 9.82 3.84 12.06
C ASP A 3 10.03 3.24 13.44
N TYR A 4 11.28 3.21 13.88
CA TYR A 4 11.61 2.73 15.20
C TYR A 4 11.01 3.69 16.22
N THR A 5 11.17 5.00 16.02
CA THR A 5 10.54 6.01 16.88
C THR A 5 9.00 5.99 16.79
N VAL A 6 8.41 5.76 15.61
CA VAL A 6 6.96 5.75 15.38
C VAL A 6 6.25 4.50 15.86
N GLY A 7 6.89 3.34 15.75
CA GLY A 7 6.42 2.09 16.33
C GLY A 7 6.51 2.08 17.87
N LEU A 8 7.43 2.89 18.42
CA LEU A 8 7.57 3.13 19.84
C LEU A 8 6.59 4.17 20.37
N TYR A 9 5.91 4.96 19.53
CA TYR A 9 4.98 5.96 20.04
C TYR A 9 3.70 5.36 20.62
N ARG A 10 3.31 5.91 21.77
CA ARG A 10 2.08 5.53 22.48
C ARG A 10 0.81 5.80 21.66
N SER A 11 0.81 6.85 20.85
CA SER A 11 -0.37 7.36 20.13
C SER A 11 -0.08 7.64 18.66
N LYS A 12 -0.76 6.93 17.74
CA LYS A 12 -0.74 7.22 16.30
C LYS A 12 -1.33 8.60 15.99
N THR A 13 -2.36 9.01 16.74
CA THR A 13 -3.00 10.34 16.58
C THR A 13 -2.00 11.45 16.83
N PHE A 14 -1.17 11.32 17.88
CA PHE A 14 -0.14 12.29 18.18
C PHE A 14 0.83 12.46 17.00
N VAL A 15 1.30 11.35 16.42
CA VAL A 15 2.21 11.37 15.27
C VAL A 15 1.58 12.06 14.08
N VAL A 16 0.33 11.73 13.74
CA VAL A 16 -0.38 12.34 12.62
C VAL A 16 -0.49 13.85 12.84
N VAL A 17 -0.97 14.28 14.00
CA VAL A 17 -1.08 15.71 14.33
C VAL A 17 0.29 16.38 14.33
N LEU A 18 1.34 15.73 14.84
CA LEU A 18 2.70 16.28 14.90
C LEU A 18 3.22 16.58 13.49
N TRP A 19 3.05 15.65 12.56
CA TRP A 19 3.44 15.87 11.16
C TRP A 19 2.62 16.98 10.49
N PHE A 20 1.30 17.01 10.70
CA PHE A 20 0.48 18.09 10.16
C PHE A 20 0.89 19.45 10.71
N THR A 21 1.03 19.55 12.04
CA THR A 21 1.47 20.79 12.67
C THR A 21 2.86 21.18 12.18
N ALA A 22 3.81 20.25 12.02
CA ALA A 22 5.13 20.55 11.46
C ALA A 22 5.04 21.15 10.05
N VAL A 23 4.20 20.58 9.18
CA VAL A 23 3.96 21.08 7.82
C VAL A 23 3.31 22.47 7.86
N PHE A 24 2.28 22.67 8.68
CA PHE A 24 1.65 23.99 8.82
C PHE A 24 2.60 25.02 9.41
N SER A 25 3.35 24.70 10.46
CA SER A 25 4.36 25.58 11.03
C SER A 25 5.41 25.97 10.01
N TYR A 26 5.83 25.03 9.16
CA TYR A 26 6.73 25.32 8.05
C TYR A 26 6.10 26.29 7.04
N PHE A 27 4.88 26.02 6.57
CA PHE A 27 4.21 26.93 5.62
C PHE A 27 3.88 28.31 6.20
N SER A 28 3.59 28.39 7.50
CA SER A 28 3.25 29.64 8.16
C SER A 28 4.47 30.50 8.40
N TYR A 29 5.56 29.92 8.92
CA TYR A 29 6.70 30.69 9.40
C TYR A 29 7.92 30.62 8.49
N MET A 30 8.01 29.69 7.54
CA MET A 30 9.25 29.49 6.76
C MET A 30 9.10 29.78 5.27
N VAL A 31 7.90 29.59 4.69
CA VAL A 31 7.68 29.79 3.25
C VAL A 31 7.56 31.28 2.88
N GLY A 32 7.14 32.15 3.82
CA GLY A 32 7.09 33.61 3.61
C GLY A 32 8.34 34.36 4.07
N ALA A 33 9.24 33.69 4.79
CA ALA A 33 10.48 34.25 5.31
C ALA A 33 11.48 34.42 4.19
N ASP A 34 11.49 35.59 3.52
CA ASP A 34 12.44 36.03 2.47
C ASP A 34 13.35 34.92 1.95
N THR A 35 12.80 33.91 1.29
CA THR A 35 13.62 32.90 0.62
C THR A 35 14.52 33.56 -0.43
N ALA A 36 14.10 34.75 -0.89
CA ALA A 36 14.87 35.69 -1.68
C ALA A 36 16.17 36.16 -0.99
N SER A 37 16.20 36.32 0.34
CA SER A 37 17.41 36.76 1.07
C SER A 37 18.55 35.74 1.05
N PHE A 38 18.23 34.44 1.04
CA PHE A 38 19.23 33.37 0.84
C PHE A 38 19.75 33.32 -0.61
N ALA A 39 18.96 33.90 -1.50
CA ALA A 39 19.10 33.92 -2.94
C ALA A 39 19.56 35.31 -3.43
N ASN A 40 20.30 36.03 -2.60
CA ASN A 40 20.96 37.30 -2.95
C ASN A 40 22.13 37.08 -3.94
N ILE A 41 21.95 36.24 -4.96
CA ILE A 41 22.65 36.47 -6.21
C ILE A 41 22.03 37.76 -6.73
N ASP A 42 22.82 38.83 -6.67
CA ASP A 42 22.41 40.19 -6.99
C ASP A 42 21.54 40.21 -8.25
N GLN A 43 20.23 40.39 -8.04
CA GLN A 43 19.21 40.19 -9.07
C GLN A 43 19.48 41.12 -10.27
N GLN A 44 20.15 42.24 -10.01
CA GLN A 44 20.59 43.21 -10.98
C GLN A 44 21.60 42.63 -12.01
N TYR A 45 22.48 41.71 -11.60
CA TYR A 45 23.40 41.01 -12.51
C TYR A 45 22.69 39.94 -13.36
N CYS A 46 21.59 39.40 -12.85
CA CYS A 46 20.84 38.34 -13.51
C CYS A 46 19.83 38.86 -14.54
N GLU A 47 19.45 40.13 -14.48
CA GLU A 47 18.54 40.73 -15.47
C GLU A 47 19.26 41.26 -16.71
N THR A 48 20.55 41.63 -16.60
CA THR A 48 21.30 42.32 -17.66
C THR A 48 22.22 41.40 -18.48
N SER A 49 22.47 40.17 -18.03
CA SER A 49 23.40 39.26 -18.69
C SER A 49 22.71 38.23 -19.59
N SER A 50 23.40 37.78 -20.65
CA SER A 50 23.01 36.62 -21.45
C SER A 50 22.88 35.31 -20.63
N LEU A 51 23.29 35.35 -19.35
CA LEU A 51 23.23 34.27 -18.38
C LEU A 51 21.97 34.31 -17.50
N ALA A 52 20.98 35.16 -17.79
CA ALA A 52 19.75 35.29 -17.01
C ALA A 52 19.06 33.96 -16.71
N PHE A 53 18.99 33.05 -17.70
CA PHE A 53 18.42 31.71 -17.51
C PHE A 53 19.26 30.87 -16.54
N VAL A 54 20.58 30.83 -16.72
CA VAL A 54 21.50 30.07 -15.85
C VAL A 54 21.44 30.59 -14.42
N CYS A 55 21.41 31.92 -14.24
CA CYS A 55 21.25 32.52 -12.93
C CYS A 55 19.91 32.14 -12.30
N LYS A 56 18.78 32.21 -13.03
CA LYS A 56 17.46 31.81 -12.50
C LYS A 56 17.44 30.34 -12.07
N VAL A 57 18.06 29.45 -12.85
CA VAL A 57 18.19 28.02 -12.52
C VAL A 57 19.06 27.84 -11.28
N ALA A 58 20.25 28.44 -11.24
CA ALA A 58 21.15 28.36 -10.10
C ALA A 58 20.50 28.89 -8.82
N ASN A 59 19.81 30.03 -8.92
CA ASN A 59 19.08 30.62 -7.82
C ASN A 59 17.97 29.68 -7.32
N SER A 60 17.19 29.10 -8.23
CA SER A 60 16.18 28.11 -7.89
C SER A 60 16.78 26.90 -7.17
N VAL A 61 17.91 26.37 -7.65
CA VAL A 61 18.62 25.26 -6.99
C VAL A 61 19.08 25.62 -5.59
N ILE A 62 19.64 26.83 -5.39
CA ILE A 62 20.06 27.31 -4.07
C ILE A 62 18.86 27.44 -3.14
N VAL A 63 17.79 28.12 -3.57
CA VAL A 63 16.55 28.28 -2.79
C VAL A 63 15.99 26.92 -2.38
N TRP A 64 15.85 25.99 -3.31
CA TRP A 64 15.32 24.66 -3.01
C TRP A 64 16.25 23.87 -2.08
N THR A 65 17.56 23.97 -2.27
CA THR A 65 18.55 23.32 -1.39
C THR A 65 18.45 23.85 0.03
N MET A 66 18.33 25.18 0.18
CA MET A 66 18.13 25.82 1.48
C MET A 66 16.80 25.45 2.11
N VAL A 67 15.71 25.42 1.32
CA VAL A 67 14.40 24.93 1.75
C VAL A 67 14.48 23.48 2.23
N PHE A 68 15.16 22.60 1.51
CA PHE A 68 15.36 21.20 1.92
C PHE A 68 16.20 21.09 3.19
N LEU A 69 17.28 21.86 3.29
CA LEU A 69 18.14 21.89 4.47
C LEU A 69 17.36 22.38 5.69
N GLN A 70 16.62 23.48 5.55
CA GLN A 70 15.78 24.05 6.59
C GLN A 70 14.69 23.07 7.01
N LEU A 71 13.98 22.44 6.05
CA LEU A 71 12.96 21.45 6.34
C LEU A 71 13.55 20.20 6.99
N SER A 72 14.77 19.80 6.62
CA SER A 72 15.45 18.66 7.22
C SER A 72 15.89 18.96 8.66
N VAL A 73 16.55 20.09 8.90
CA VAL A 73 17.04 20.48 10.23
C VAL A 73 15.87 20.81 11.16
N MET A 74 14.98 21.71 10.73
CA MET A 74 13.85 22.16 11.54
C MET A 74 12.79 21.08 11.67
N GLY A 75 12.49 20.34 10.60
CA GLY A 75 11.57 19.21 10.65
C GLY A 75 12.09 18.11 11.57
N THR A 76 13.38 17.79 11.52
CA THR A 76 13.98 16.80 12.45
C THR A 76 14.00 17.32 13.88
N ALA A 77 14.31 18.60 14.11
CA ALA A 77 14.25 19.19 15.44
C ALA A 77 12.81 19.17 15.98
N PHE A 78 11.84 19.65 15.21
CA PHE A 78 10.43 19.68 15.58
C PHE A 78 9.88 18.29 15.87
N ILE A 79 10.04 17.36 14.91
CA ILE A 79 9.48 16.02 15.02
C ILE A 79 10.25 15.20 16.06
N GLY A 80 11.58 15.30 16.07
CA GLY A 80 12.44 14.59 17.00
C GLY A 80 12.20 15.02 18.44
N LEU A 81 12.35 16.32 18.74
CA LEU A 81 12.19 16.87 20.08
C LEU A 81 10.72 16.83 20.53
N GLY A 82 9.78 17.20 19.67
CA GLY A 82 8.34 17.13 19.96
C GLY A 82 7.85 15.71 20.21
N SER A 83 8.60 14.70 19.79
CA SER A 83 8.30 13.30 20.06
C SER A 83 8.94 12.73 21.33
N ILE A 84 9.88 13.46 21.96
CA ILE A 84 10.51 13.03 23.21
C ILE A 84 9.42 12.84 24.29
N GLY A 85 9.52 11.75 25.05
CA GLY A 85 8.55 11.40 26.09
C GLY A 85 7.26 10.72 25.60
N ASN A 86 7.06 10.55 24.29
CA ASN A 86 5.90 9.82 23.74
C ASN A 86 6.18 8.33 23.46
N ASP A 87 7.33 7.80 23.86
CA ASP A 87 7.66 6.38 23.77
C ASP A 87 6.83 5.55 24.77
N ILE A 88 6.43 4.34 24.38
CA ILE A 88 5.82 3.31 25.25
C ILE A 88 6.67 3.04 26.50
N TYR A 89 8.01 3.07 26.36
CA TYR A 89 8.93 2.75 27.45
C TYR A 89 9.37 3.97 28.26
N SER A 90 9.11 5.19 27.79
CA SER A 90 9.51 6.39 28.53
C SER A 90 8.58 6.60 29.72
N THR A 91 9.14 6.48 30.93
CA THR A 91 8.43 6.78 32.18
C THR A 91 8.86 8.11 32.79
N SER A 92 9.87 8.78 32.23
CA SER A 92 10.39 10.03 32.76
C SER A 92 9.48 11.21 32.44
N VAL A 93 8.99 11.88 33.48
CA VAL A 93 8.22 13.13 33.36
C VAL A 93 9.02 14.22 32.62
N ILE A 94 10.31 14.32 32.89
CA ILE A 94 11.21 15.31 32.28
C ILE A 94 11.19 15.22 30.76
N SER A 95 11.26 14.01 30.19
CA SER A 95 11.21 13.82 28.73
C SER A 95 9.91 14.36 28.13
N ILE A 96 8.78 14.20 28.80
CA ILE A 96 7.49 14.73 28.32
C ILE A 96 7.48 16.26 28.38
N LEU A 97 8.04 16.84 29.46
CA LEU A 97 8.16 18.28 29.60
C LEU A 97 9.06 18.88 28.51
N ILE A 98 10.16 18.21 28.15
CA ILE A 98 11.02 18.60 27.02
C ILE A 98 10.22 18.56 25.70
N GLY A 99 9.44 17.51 25.47
CA GLY A 99 8.54 17.41 24.31
C GLY A 99 7.52 18.55 24.25
N MET A 100 6.91 18.89 25.39
CA MET A 100 5.96 20.01 25.51
C MET A 100 6.62 21.35 25.25
N ALA A 101 7.78 21.60 25.87
CA ALA A 101 8.55 22.81 25.68
C ALA A 101 8.95 22.99 24.20
N SER A 102 9.37 21.90 23.54
CA SER A 102 9.71 21.93 22.12
C SER A 102 8.51 22.26 21.23
N VAL A 103 7.35 21.62 21.44
CA VAL A 103 6.14 21.93 20.66
C VAL A 103 5.73 23.39 20.87
N ALA A 104 5.73 23.88 22.11
CA ALA A 104 5.42 25.27 22.41
C ALA A 104 6.41 26.23 21.73
N PHE A 105 7.71 25.91 21.76
CA PHE A 105 8.77 26.70 21.14
C PHE A 105 8.59 26.86 19.63
N PHE A 106 8.16 25.82 18.92
CA PHE A 106 8.00 25.90 17.46
C PHE A 106 6.62 26.39 16.99
N THR A 107 5.59 26.36 17.84
CA THR A 107 4.21 26.64 17.42
C THR A 107 3.59 27.85 18.11
N ILE A 108 3.77 27.95 19.43
CA ILE A 108 3.13 28.97 20.28
C ILE A 108 3.99 30.22 20.35
N ILE A 109 5.29 30.09 20.63
CA ILE A 109 6.18 31.25 20.75
C ILE A 109 6.19 32.08 19.44
N PRO A 110 6.35 31.49 18.24
CA PRO A 110 6.29 32.21 16.96
C PRO A 110 4.96 32.88 16.67
N PHE A 111 3.87 32.41 17.30
CA PHE A 111 2.56 33.04 17.14
C PHE A 111 2.46 34.36 17.91
N PHE A 112 3.17 34.51 19.03
CA PHE A 112 3.13 35.73 19.85
C PHE A 112 4.33 36.64 19.63
N TYR A 113 5.49 36.06 19.29
CA TYR A 113 6.76 36.77 19.17
C TYR A 113 7.35 36.61 17.78
N GLU A 114 7.83 37.72 17.22
CA GLU A 114 8.59 37.73 15.98
C GLU A 114 10.06 37.45 16.29
N ILE A 115 10.55 36.33 15.79
CA ILE A 115 11.91 35.84 15.98
C ILE A 115 12.59 35.93 14.61
N ARG A 116 13.64 36.75 14.54
CA ARG A 116 14.51 36.86 13.37
C ARG A 116 15.83 36.15 13.65
N LEU A 117 15.96 34.94 13.11
CA LEU A 117 17.20 34.18 13.06
C LEU A 117 17.62 33.98 11.60
N PRO A 118 18.92 33.77 11.31
CA PRO A 118 19.41 33.61 9.94
C PRO A 118 18.69 32.51 9.15
N PHE A 119 18.12 31.50 9.81
CA PHE A 119 17.44 30.38 9.17
C PHE A 119 15.93 30.29 9.52
N VAL A 120 15.42 31.21 10.33
CA VAL A 120 14.04 31.20 10.83
C VAL A 120 13.58 32.64 10.99
N ASN A 121 12.66 33.11 10.14
CA ASN A 121 12.02 34.40 10.30
C ASN A 121 10.53 34.21 10.56
N THR A 122 10.03 34.52 11.75
CA THR A 122 8.62 34.32 12.09
C THR A 122 7.77 35.59 11.90
N GLU A 123 8.29 36.57 11.16
CA GLU A 123 7.57 37.77 10.77
C GLU A 123 6.29 37.43 10.00
N LYS A 124 5.19 38.11 10.39
CA LYS A 124 3.86 37.79 9.88
C LYS A 124 3.56 38.64 8.67
N VAL A 125 3.22 38.00 7.58
CA VAL A 125 2.74 38.69 6.38
C VAL A 125 1.28 39.11 6.61
N ALA A 126 1.00 40.40 6.43
CA ALA A 126 -0.36 40.93 6.54
C ALA A 126 -1.32 40.18 5.60
N GLY A 127 -2.48 39.77 6.11
CA GLY A 127 -3.47 39.01 5.34
C GLY A 127 -3.33 37.48 5.39
N GLU A 128 -2.22 36.94 5.91
CA GLU A 128 -2.00 35.48 6.00
C GLU A 128 -2.38 34.85 7.36
N GLY A 129 -3.18 35.56 8.17
CA GLY A 129 -3.56 35.18 9.55
C GLY A 129 -3.97 33.71 9.73
N ILE A 130 -4.71 33.16 8.78
CA ILE A 130 -5.23 31.78 8.82
C ILE A 130 -4.09 30.74 8.95
N LYS A 131 -2.97 30.94 8.23
CA LYS A 131 -1.86 29.97 8.25
C LYS A 131 -1.27 29.89 9.66
N TYR A 132 -0.99 31.04 10.28
CA TYR A 132 -0.45 31.14 11.63
C TYR A 132 -1.40 30.53 12.67
N THR A 133 -2.71 30.82 12.54
CA THR A 133 -3.74 30.28 13.41
C THR A 133 -3.82 28.75 13.35
N LEU A 134 -3.73 28.14 12.16
CA LEU A 134 -3.73 26.68 12.01
C LEU A 134 -2.52 26.02 12.69
N SER A 135 -1.33 26.59 12.52
CA SER A 135 -0.12 26.12 13.21
C SER A 135 -0.27 26.21 14.73
N PHE A 136 -0.80 27.32 15.23
CA PHE A 136 -1.04 27.54 16.66
C PHE A 136 -2.03 26.50 17.23
N PHE A 137 -3.18 26.29 16.58
CA PHE A 137 -4.15 25.28 17.01
C PHE A 137 -3.57 23.86 16.99
N GLY A 138 -2.78 23.53 15.96
CA GLY A 138 -2.04 22.27 15.90
C GLY A 138 -1.10 22.10 17.11
N GLY A 139 -0.39 23.16 17.50
CA GLY A 139 0.42 23.21 18.71
C GLY A 139 -0.37 22.97 20.00
N CYS A 140 -1.50 23.66 20.18
CA CYS A 140 -2.37 23.49 21.33
C CYS A 140 -2.90 22.04 21.46
N ILE A 141 -3.30 21.42 20.35
CA ILE A 141 -3.77 20.02 20.34
C ILE A 141 -2.64 19.08 20.76
N LEU A 142 -1.41 19.29 20.28
CA LEU A 142 -0.25 18.47 20.66
C LEU A 142 0.09 18.61 22.14
N LEU A 143 0.10 19.83 22.67
CA LEU A 143 0.32 20.06 24.09
C LEU A 143 -0.77 19.43 24.95
N LEU A 144 -2.03 19.50 24.52
CA LEU A 144 -3.13 18.86 25.22
C LEU A 144 -2.97 17.33 25.24
N LEU A 145 -2.55 16.73 24.12
CA LEU A 145 -2.26 15.29 24.03
C LEU A 145 -1.10 14.88 24.94
N GLN A 146 -0.03 15.67 25.02
CA GLN A 146 1.10 15.42 25.93
C GLN A 146 0.72 15.68 27.39
N PHE A 147 -0.12 16.67 27.66
CA PHE A 147 -0.64 16.94 29.00
C PHE A 147 -1.49 15.76 29.51
N PHE A 148 -2.39 15.21 28.68
CA PHE A 148 -3.11 13.97 29.04
C PHE A 148 -2.17 12.80 29.31
N HIS A 149 -1.04 12.74 28.60
CA HIS A 149 0.00 11.75 28.85
C HIS A 149 0.68 11.94 30.20
N LEU A 150 1.02 13.18 30.54
CA LEU A 150 1.59 13.56 31.83
C LEU A 150 0.64 13.25 32.98
N VAL A 151 -0.62 13.69 32.90
CA VAL A 151 -1.67 13.44 33.90
C VAL A 151 -1.78 11.95 34.18
N ARG A 152 -1.73 11.12 33.14
CA ARG A 152 -1.79 9.67 33.29
C ARG A 152 -0.62 9.11 34.11
N LEU A 153 0.60 9.62 33.93
CA LEU A 153 1.76 9.16 34.70
C LEU A 153 1.63 9.52 36.18
N CYS A 154 0.96 10.64 36.48
CA CYS A 154 0.70 11.08 37.85
C CYS A 154 -0.43 10.29 38.54
N ILE A 155 -1.35 9.68 37.79
CA ILE A 155 -2.46 8.90 38.37
C ILE A 155 -1.94 7.55 38.92
N PRO A 156 -2.15 7.26 40.23
CA PRO A 156 -1.76 5.98 40.82
C PRO A 156 -2.41 4.79 40.11
N LYS A 157 -1.65 3.70 39.90
CA LYS A 157 -2.17 2.49 39.22
C LYS A 157 -3.45 1.95 39.85
N LYS A 158 -3.55 1.97 41.18
CA LYS A 158 -4.75 1.52 41.93
C LYS A 158 -6.02 2.26 41.52
N VAL A 159 -5.94 3.59 41.30
CA VAL A 159 -7.08 4.41 40.87
C VAL A 159 -7.47 4.07 39.42
N MET A 160 -6.47 3.89 38.56
CA MET A 160 -6.70 3.53 37.16
C MET A 160 -7.27 2.12 36.99
N GLU A 161 -6.93 1.18 37.88
CA GLU A 161 -7.49 -0.17 37.93
C GLU A 161 -8.92 -0.19 38.49
N GLY A 162 -9.24 0.68 39.44
CA GLY A 162 -10.58 0.77 40.04
C GLY A 162 -11.67 1.33 39.10
N SER A 163 -11.30 2.07 38.06
CA SER A 163 -12.26 2.71 37.15
C SER A 163 -12.07 2.32 35.69
N GLN A 164 -12.98 1.50 35.16
CA GLN A 164 -12.98 1.11 33.74
C GLN A 164 -13.12 2.30 32.79
N ARG A 165 -13.82 3.37 33.18
CA ARG A 165 -13.97 4.57 32.34
C ARG A 165 -12.64 5.32 32.20
N LEU A 166 -11.92 5.52 33.31
CA LEU A 166 -10.59 6.13 33.29
C LEU A 166 -9.60 5.27 32.50
N GLN A 167 -9.61 3.96 32.72
CA GLN A 167 -8.77 3.04 31.95
C GLN A 167 -9.09 3.15 30.44
N LYS A 168 -10.37 3.14 30.05
CA LYS A 168 -10.76 3.31 28.65
C LYS A 168 -10.42 4.67 28.07
N PHE A 169 -10.32 5.73 28.85
CA PHE A 169 -9.95 7.05 28.37
C PHE A 169 -8.42 7.17 28.19
N PHE A 170 -7.66 6.80 29.23
CA PHE A 170 -6.21 6.97 29.28
C PHE A 170 -5.40 5.85 28.63
N THR A 171 -5.98 4.68 28.33
CA THR A 171 -5.24 3.60 27.64
C THR A 171 -4.83 4.11 26.25
N PRO A 172 -3.54 4.07 25.86
CA PRO A 172 -3.08 4.58 24.58
C PRO A 172 -3.74 3.83 23.44
N GLY A 173 -3.89 4.51 22.31
CA GLY A 173 -4.36 3.87 21.08
C GLY A 173 -3.58 2.60 20.78
N LEU A 174 -2.25 2.62 20.88
CA LEU A 174 -1.41 1.49 20.53
C LEU A 174 -1.66 0.25 21.41
N THR A 175 -1.75 0.41 22.73
CA THR A 175 -2.07 -0.71 23.65
C THR A 175 -3.46 -1.27 23.38
N ARG A 176 -4.44 -0.41 23.05
CA ARG A 176 -5.76 -0.90 22.61
C ARG A 176 -5.64 -1.69 21.32
N TYR A 177 -4.88 -1.21 20.34
CA TYR A 177 -4.65 -1.92 19.08
C TYR A 177 -3.95 -3.26 19.29
N GLU A 178 -2.92 -3.33 20.14
CA GLU A 178 -2.26 -4.59 20.50
C GLU A 178 -3.24 -5.55 21.18
N GLY A 179 -4.04 -5.07 22.13
CA GLY A 179 -5.12 -5.85 22.72
C GLY A 179 -6.13 -6.35 21.68
N ARG A 180 -6.43 -5.55 20.64
CA ARG A 180 -7.29 -5.97 19.52
C ARG A 180 -6.63 -7.05 18.66
N ILE A 181 -5.33 -6.97 18.36
CA ILE A 181 -4.62 -8.07 17.68
C ILE A 181 -4.69 -9.34 18.51
N LYS A 182 -4.41 -9.26 19.82
CA LYS A 182 -4.49 -10.42 20.71
C LYS A 182 -5.89 -11.02 20.68
N ARG A 183 -6.94 -10.20 20.68
CA ARG A 183 -8.33 -10.66 20.51
C ARG A 183 -8.58 -11.25 19.12
N ALA A 184 -8.04 -10.68 18.05
CA ALA A 184 -8.15 -11.23 16.70
C ALA A 184 -7.50 -12.58 16.59
N ALA A 185 -6.31 -12.73 17.16
CA ALA A 185 -5.62 -14.00 17.20
C ALA A 185 -6.43 -15.05 17.98
N ALA A 186 -7.02 -14.67 19.13
CA ALA A 186 -7.93 -15.55 19.86
C ALA A 186 -9.20 -15.89 19.06
N SER A 187 -9.80 -14.89 18.39
CA SER A 187 -10.97 -15.06 17.52
C SER A 187 -10.69 -16.01 16.36
N LYS A 188 -9.51 -15.89 15.73
CA LYS A 188 -9.06 -16.77 14.65
C LYS A 188 -8.79 -18.18 15.13
N VAL A 189 -8.12 -18.35 16.27
CA VAL A 189 -7.94 -19.67 16.89
C VAL A 189 -9.30 -20.29 17.23
N ASN A 190 -10.22 -19.54 17.82
CA ASN A 190 -11.57 -20.00 18.11
C ASN A 190 -12.34 -20.37 16.83
N ARG A 191 -12.20 -19.60 15.75
CA ARG A 191 -12.79 -19.91 14.44
C ARG A 191 -12.19 -21.20 13.87
N MET A 192 -10.88 -21.39 13.96
CA MET A 192 -10.23 -22.65 13.57
C MET A 192 -10.72 -23.84 14.40
N VAL A 193 -10.85 -23.68 15.72
CA VAL A 193 -11.37 -24.71 16.62
C VAL A 193 -12.80 -25.10 16.22
N LYS A 194 -13.65 -24.09 15.94
CA LYS A 194 -15.02 -24.31 15.47
C LYS A 194 -15.03 -25.03 14.13
N ASN A 195 -14.29 -24.54 13.14
CA ASN A 195 -14.20 -25.17 11.82
C ASN A 195 -13.68 -26.62 11.91
N ALA A 196 -12.66 -26.89 12.72
CA ALA A 196 -12.15 -28.24 12.96
C ALA A 196 -13.20 -29.14 13.62
N THR A 197 -13.94 -28.61 14.60
CA THR A 197 -15.04 -29.33 15.25
C THR A 197 -16.17 -29.62 14.26
N GLU A 198 -16.50 -28.69 13.37
CA GLU A 198 -17.48 -28.86 12.30
C GLU A 198 -17.04 -29.93 11.29
N ILE A 199 -15.77 -29.95 10.89
CA ILE A 199 -15.20 -31.00 10.03
C ILE A 199 -15.35 -32.38 10.69
N HIS A 200 -15.04 -32.50 11.99
CA HIS A 200 -15.23 -33.74 12.73
C HIS A 200 -16.70 -34.15 12.87
N LYS A 201 -17.60 -33.20 13.17
CA LYS A 201 -19.05 -33.46 13.30
C LYS A 201 -19.71 -33.83 11.97
N SER A 202 -19.26 -33.25 10.86
CA SER A 202 -19.79 -33.56 9.52
C SER A 202 -19.53 -35.03 9.12
N GLY A 203 -18.53 -35.69 9.73
CA GLY A 203 -18.17 -37.08 9.45
C GLY A 203 -18.93 -38.14 10.23
N SER A 204 -19.65 -37.77 11.28
CA SER A 204 -20.44 -38.73 12.06
C SER A 204 -21.74 -39.13 11.37
N VAL A 205 -22.14 -38.43 10.30
CA VAL A 205 -23.28 -38.80 9.46
C VAL A 205 -22.79 -39.68 8.31
N SER A 206 -22.37 -40.91 8.61
CA SER A 206 -22.15 -41.91 7.56
C SER A 206 -23.49 -42.52 7.16
N PRO A 207 -23.80 -42.65 5.85
CA PRO A 207 -24.92 -43.46 5.41
C PRO A 207 -24.75 -44.88 5.94
N ARG A 208 -25.80 -45.41 6.59
CA ARG A 208 -25.84 -46.79 7.10
C ARG A 208 -25.47 -47.74 5.96
N GLY A 209 -24.29 -48.36 6.02
CA GLY A 209 -23.89 -49.38 5.04
C GLY A 209 -22.38 -49.51 4.76
N VAL A 210 -21.53 -48.52 5.10
CA VAL A 210 -20.08 -48.63 4.87
C VAL A 210 -19.41 -49.31 6.06
N LYS A 211 -19.09 -50.61 5.91
CA LYS A 211 -18.38 -51.42 6.91
C LYS A 211 -16.94 -50.92 7.09
N GLU A 212 -16.70 -50.38 8.29
CA GLU A 212 -15.52 -50.53 9.14
C GLU A 212 -14.18 -50.85 8.46
N MET A 213 -13.49 -49.82 7.95
CA MET A 213 -12.02 -49.77 8.06
C MET A 213 -11.41 -48.36 8.00
N ASP A 214 -12.23 -47.32 7.81
CA ASP A 214 -11.73 -45.95 7.89
C ASP A 214 -11.58 -45.49 9.34
N THR A 215 -10.32 -45.49 9.80
CA THR A 215 -9.88 -44.80 11.01
C THR A 215 -10.52 -43.40 11.08
N SER A 216 -10.87 -42.92 12.29
CA SER A 216 -11.52 -41.61 12.43
C SER A 216 -10.71 -40.46 11.81
N TYR A 217 -9.39 -40.65 11.71
CA TYR A 217 -8.46 -39.77 11.00
C TYR A 217 -8.68 -39.73 9.49
N GLY A 218 -8.86 -40.87 8.81
CA GLY A 218 -9.14 -40.93 7.37
C GLY A 218 -10.44 -40.20 7.02
N ARG A 219 -11.49 -40.39 7.81
CA ARG A 219 -12.76 -39.65 7.67
C ARG A 219 -12.61 -38.15 7.89
N ALA A 220 -11.86 -37.72 8.90
CA ALA A 220 -11.61 -36.30 9.13
C ALA A 220 -10.84 -35.66 7.97
N LEU A 221 -9.90 -36.38 7.36
CA LEU A 221 -9.13 -35.91 6.20
C LEU A 221 -9.99 -35.83 4.92
N LEU A 222 -10.87 -36.80 4.69
CA LEU A 222 -11.86 -36.77 3.60
C LEU A 222 -12.87 -35.64 3.78
N ASN A 223 -13.30 -35.35 5.01
CA ASN A 223 -14.18 -34.21 5.27
C ASN A 223 -13.45 -32.88 5.15
N PHE A 224 -12.19 -32.83 5.59
CA PHE A 224 -11.36 -31.65 5.40
C PHE A 224 -11.23 -31.34 3.90
N THR A 225 -10.94 -32.34 3.06
CA THR A 225 -10.86 -32.13 1.60
C THR A 225 -12.20 -31.67 1.01
N LYS A 226 -13.33 -32.26 1.42
CA LYS A 226 -14.67 -31.80 1.00
C LYS A 226 -15.02 -30.37 1.45
N LEU A 227 -14.57 -29.96 2.63
CA LEU A 227 -14.87 -28.65 3.21
C LEU A 227 -13.80 -27.59 2.90
N ALA A 228 -12.62 -27.99 2.42
CA ALA A 228 -11.54 -27.10 2.05
C ALA A 228 -11.92 -26.15 0.91
N ASP A 229 -12.89 -26.53 0.08
CA ASP A 229 -13.39 -25.73 -1.03
C ASP A 229 -14.40 -24.64 -0.61
N LYS A 230 -14.74 -24.54 0.68
CA LYS A 230 -15.60 -23.46 1.18
C LYS A 230 -14.79 -22.18 1.40
N TYR A 231 -14.99 -21.20 0.53
CA TYR A 231 -14.33 -19.90 0.61
C TYR A 231 -15.30 -18.80 1.09
N GLU A 232 -14.81 -17.91 1.94
CA GLU A 232 -15.50 -16.65 2.26
C GLU A 232 -14.94 -15.55 1.36
N ARG A 233 -15.80 -14.81 0.67
CA ARG A 233 -15.37 -13.62 -0.08
C ARG A 233 -15.01 -12.51 0.90
N VAL A 234 -13.71 -12.31 1.10
CA VAL A 234 -13.15 -11.26 1.96
C VAL A 234 -12.49 -10.16 1.14
N GLY A 235 -12.49 -8.93 1.67
CA GLY A 235 -11.92 -7.76 1.00
C GLY A 235 -12.92 -6.97 0.16
N GLY A 236 -12.42 -5.96 -0.55
CA GLY A 236 -13.23 -4.96 -1.27
C GLY A 236 -13.60 -3.74 -0.42
N LEU A 237 -13.93 -2.64 -1.09
CA LEU A 237 -14.16 -1.33 -0.47
C LEU A 237 -15.22 -1.38 0.64
N PHE A 238 -16.44 -1.82 0.31
CA PHE A 238 -17.56 -1.84 1.25
C PHE A 238 -17.35 -2.80 2.43
N TRP A 239 -16.75 -3.96 2.16
CA TRP A 239 -16.43 -4.93 3.22
C TRP A 239 -15.40 -4.34 4.19
N VAL A 240 -14.32 -3.74 3.69
CA VAL A 240 -13.28 -3.14 4.53
C VAL A 240 -13.85 -1.97 5.33
N LEU A 241 -14.63 -1.08 4.71
CA LEU A 241 -15.26 0.04 5.40
C LEU A 241 -16.24 -0.44 6.48
N GLY A 242 -17.07 -1.45 6.18
CA GLY A 242 -17.98 -2.04 7.16
C GLY A 242 -17.23 -2.68 8.34
N ARG A 243 -16.15 -3.41 8.07
CA ARG A 243 -15.30 -4.04 9.10
C ARG A 243 -14.48 -3.01 9.88
N TRP A 244 -14.04 -1.93 9.25
CA TRP A 244 -13.34 -0.81 9.89
C TRP A 244 -14.29 -0.11 10.86
N ARG A 245 -15.47 0.30 10.39
CA ARG A 245 -16.47 1.01 11.20
C ARG A 245 -16.86 0.21 12.43
N ASN A 246 -17.05 -1.10 12.27
CA ASN A 246 -17.42 -1.99 13.37
C ASN A 246 -16.21 -2.41 14.24
N GLY A 247 -14.99 -1.98 13.92
CA GLY A 247 -13.75 -2.39 14.60
C GLY A 247 -13.33 -3.86 14.37
N LYS A 248 -14.17 -4.66 13.70
CA LYS A 248 -13.95 -6.09 13.40
C LYS A 248 -12.70 -6.34 12.57
N LEU A 249 -12.29 -5.38 11.74
CA LEU A 249 -11.05 -5.47 10.98
C LEU A 249 -9.83 -5.68 11.89
N PHE A 250 -9.82 -5.02 13.05
CA PHE A 250 -8.73 -5.12 14.01
C PHE A 250 -8.94 -6.25 15.01
N THR A 251 -10.19 -6.50 15.43
CA THR A 251 -10.51 -7.47 16.50
C THR A 251 -10.79 -8.89 16.05
N GLU A 252 -11.16 -9.11 14.79
CA GLU A 252 -11.39 -10.45 14.23
C GLU A 252 -10.30 -10.78 13.22
N GLU A 253 -9.98 -9.85 12.30
CA GLU A 253 -9.02 -10.13 11.23
C GLU A 253 -7.56 -9.87 11.61
N GLY A 254 -7.33 -9.03 12.63
CA GLY A 254 -5.99 -8.71 13.12
C GLY A 254 -5.14 -8.04 12.05
N VAL A 255 -5.75 -7.20 11.20
CA VAL A 255 -5.02 -6.44 10.19
C VAL A 255 -4.38 -5.22 10.85
N TRP A 256 -3.06 -5.14 10.78
CA TRP A 256 -2.30 -4.03 11.34
C TRP A 256 -1.87 -3.07 10.23
N LEU A 257 -2.43 -1.87 10.22
CA LEU A 257 -2.01 -0.81 9.30
C LEU A 257 -0.85 -0.03 9.89
N SER A 258 0.20 0.19 9.09
CA SER A 258 1.34 0.98 9.52
C SER A 258 0.93 2.42 9.83
N SER A 259 1.65 3.06 10.75
CA SER A 259 1.39 4.47 11.08
C SER A 259 1.64 5.37 9.87
N ARG A 260 2.59 5.01 8.98
CA ARG A 260 2.84 5.69 7.71
C ARG A 260 1.66 5.62 6.78
N LEU A 261 1.07 4.44 6.59
CA LEU A 261 -0.11 4.27 5.74
C LEU A 261 -1.29 5.10 6.25
N VAL A 262 -1.49 5.13 7.57
CA VAL A 262 -2.53 5.95 8.18
C VAL A 262 -2.22 7.44 8.00
N ALA A 263 -1.00 7.88 8.28
CA ALA A 263 -0.59 9.27 8.10
C ALA A 263 -0.66 9.72 6.63
N GLY A 264 -0.24 8.86 5.70
CA GLY A 264 -0.35 9.09 4.27
C GLY A 264 -1.79 9.17 3.80
N ASN A 265 -2.68 8.31 4.31
CA ASN A 265 -4.11 8.44 4.01
C ASN A 265 -4.69 9.76 4.55
N PHE A 266 -4.28 10.20 5.74
CA PHE A 266 -4.67 11.53 6.23
C PHE A 266 -4.09 12.66 5.38
N SER A 267 -2.84 12.55 4.92
CA SER A 267 -2.25 13.58 4.06
C SER A 267 -2.97 13.66 2.71
N GLN A 268 -3.48 12.55 2.19
CA GLN A 268 -4.35 12.54 1.01
C GLN A 268 -5.71 13.23 1.27
N ILE A 269 -6.31 13.07 2.45
CA ILE A 269 -7.50 13.84 2.86
C ILE A 269 -7.19 15.34 2.82
N PHE A 270 -6.02 15.75 3.34
CA PHE A 270 -5.59 17.13 3.29
C PHE A 270 -5.41 17.62 1.84
N VAL A 271 -4.81 16.81 0.95
CA VAL A 271 -4.73 17.12 -0.49
C VAL A 271 -6.12 17.33 -1.09
N CYS A 272 -7.12 16.53 -0.73
CA CYS A 272 -8.50 16.73 -1.19
C CYS A 272 -9.01 18.13 -0.81
N PHE A 273 -8.85 18.54 0.45
CA PHE A 273 -9.24 19.88 0.90
C PHE A 273 -8.42 20.98 0.21
N PHE A 274 -7.12 20.76 0.04
CA PHE A 274 -6.23 21.70 -0.63
C PHE A 274 -6.65 21.95 -2.08
N ILE A 275 -6.94 20.89 -2.85
CA ILE A 275 -7.43 21.01 -4.23
C ILE A 275 -8.78 21.70 -4.27
N PHE A 276 -9.70 21.36 -3.37
CA PHE A 276 -11.02 21.98 -3.32
C PHE A 276 -10.96 23.48 -3.02
N ILE A 277 -10.25 23.87 -1.95
CA ILE A 277 -10.13 25.28 -1.53
C ILE A 277 -9.28 26.07 -2.52
N GLY A 278 -8.13 25.52 -2.94
CA GLY A 278 -7.22 26.14 -3.90
C GLY A 278 -7.87 26.33 -5.26
N GLY A 279 -8.56 25.31 -5.77
CA GLY A 279 -9.30 25.40 -7.03
C GLY A 279 -10.48 26.37 -6.96
N ALA A 280 -11.22 26.41 -5.85
CA ALA A 280 -12.28 27.39 -5.64
C ALA A 280 -11.73 28.83 -5.61
N ARG A 281 -10.60 29.07 -4.92
CA ARG A 281 -9.93 30.37 -4.94
C ARG A 281 -9.45 30.76 -6.33
N LEU A 282 -8.84 29.83 -7.07
CA LEU A 282 -8.41 30.05 -8.44
C LEU A 282 -9.61 30.39 -9.35
N ALA A 283 -10.74 29.70 -9.19
CA ALA A 283 -11.96 29.97 -9.97
C ALA A 283 -12.58 31.35 -9.66
N ILE A 284 -12.45 31.84 -8.43
CA ILE A 284 -12.90 33.18 -8.03
C ILE A 284 -11.92 34.24 -8.56
N GLY A 285 -10.62 34.04 -8.37
CA GLY A 285 -9.55 34.95 -8.82
C GLY A 285 -9.33 34.97 -10.33
N ALA A 286 -9.85 33.98 -11.07
CA ALA A 286 -9.78 33.95 -12.53
C ALA A 286 -10.33 35.22 -13.20
N ARG A 287 -11.27 35.92 -12.56
CA ARG A 287 -11.78 37.20 -13.05
C ARG A 287 -10.74 38.32 -13.02
N GLU A 288 -9.92 38.37 -11.96
CA GLU A 288 -8.87 39.38 -11.83
C GLU A 288 -7.74 39.12 -12.83
N ILE A 289 -7.35 37.85 -12.99
CA ILE A 289 -6.39 37.42 -14.02
C ILE A 289 -6.92 37.78 -15.40
N PHE A 290 -8.20 37.55 -15.65
CA PHE A 290 -8.80 37.88 -16.93
C PHE A 290 -8.79 39.39 -17.19
N PHE A 291 -9.18 40.22 -16.22
CA PHE A 291 -9.14 41.68 -16.36
C PHE A 291 -7.73 42.19 -16.72
N PHE A 292 -6.70 41.59 -16.12
CA PHE A 292 -5.31 41.88 -16.48
C PHE A 292 -4.97 41.43 -17.91
N LEU A 293 -5.38 40.22 -18.32
CA LEU A 293 -5.12 39.72 -19.68
C LEU A 293 -5.88 40.48 -20.76
N ASP A 294 -7.12 40.89 -20.48
CA ASP A 294 -7.99 41.67 -21.37
C ASP A 294 -7.35 43.03 -21.69
N SER A 295 -6.63 43.62 -20.72
CA SER A 295 -5.87 44.86 -20.96
C SER A 295 -4.70 44.73 -21.94
N LEU A 296 -4.31 43.49 -22.27
CA LEU A 296 -3.21 43.20 -23.20
C LEU A 296 -3.68 42.71 -24.57
N ASP A 297 -4.97 42.39 -24.75
CA ASP A 297 -5.48 41.77 -25.98
C ASP A 297 -6.30 42.76 -26.82
N GLU A 298 -5.65 43.38 -27.80
CA GLU A 298 -6.32 44.27 -28.77
C GLU A 298 -7.19 43.52 -29.79
N ASN A 299 -7.07 42.18 -29.89
CA ASN A 299 -7.65 41.41 -30.99
C ASN A 299 -8.85 40.52 -30.61
N GLU A 300 -9.37 40.63 -29.38
CA GLU A 300 -10.48 39.80 -28.87
C GLU A 300 -10.24 38.27 -29.04
N ILE A 301 -8.99 37.83 -28.98
CA ILE A 301 -8.60 36.42 -29.14
C ILE A 301 -8.86 35.64 -27.83
N LEU A 302 -8.82 36.32 -26.68
CA LEU A 302 -8.93 35.70 -25.36
C LEU A 302 -10.33 35.14 -25.05
N PRO A 303 -10.41 34.02 -24.30
CA PRO A 303 -11.70 33.42 -23.91
C PRO A 303 -12.42 34.28 -22.88
N GLN A 304 -13.73 34.53 -23.06
CA GLN A 304 -14.53 35.30 -22.10
C GLN A 304 -14.39 34.77 -20.65
N PRO A 305 -14.41 35.63 -19.61
CA PRO A 305 -14.02 35.24 -18.25
C PRO A 305 -14.89 34.13 -17.65
N TRP A 306 -16.17 34.07 -18.02
CA TRP A 306 -17.07 33.00 -17.57
C TRP A 306 -16.69 31.63 -18.15
N MET A 307 -16.06 31.57 -19.33
CA MET A 307 -15.60 30.33 -19.96
C MET A 307 -14.46 29.73 -19.16
N LEU A 308 -13.46 30.55 -18.82
CA LEU A 308 -12.31 30.15 -18.00
C LEU A 308 -12.77 29.77 -16.57
N GLN A 309 -13.64 30.59 -15.98
CA GLN A 309 -14.19 30.31 -14.65
C GLN A 309 -14.94 28.96 -14.61
N THR A 310 -15.77 28.68 -15.61
CA THR A 310 -16.49 27.40 -15.72
C THR A 310 -15.52 26.23 -15.87
N ALA A 311 -14.50 26.36 -16.72
CA ALA A 311 -13.49 25.33 -16.90
C ALA A 311 -12.72 25.02 -15.61
N ILE A 312 -12.34 26.05 -14.83
CA ILE A 312 -11.64 25.86 -13.54
C ILE A 312 -12.54 25.20 -12.50
N TRP A 313 -13.83 25.56 -12.45
CA TRP A 313 -14.78 24.89 -11.53
C TRP A 313 -14.94 23.40 -11.86
N VAL A 314 -15.12 23.07 -13.13
CA VAL A 314 -15.25 21.68 -13.58
C VAL A 314 -13.94 20.92 -13.33
N ALA A 315 -12.79 21.51 -13.67
CA ALA A 315 -11.47 20.95 -13.37
C ALA A 315 -11.30 20.64 -11.88
N THR A 316 -11.60 21.62 -11.02
CA THR A 316 -11.50 21.50 -9.55
C THR A 316 -12.39 20.37 -9.02
N PHE A 317 -13.62 20.25 -9.54
CA PHE A 317 -14.54 19.19 -9.17
C PHE A 317 -13.94 17.81 -9.49
N PHE A 318 -13.50 17.57 -10.72
CA PHE A 318 -12.91 16.29 -11.11
C PHE A 318 -11.59 16.00 -10.39
N GLY A 319 -10.76 17.02 -10.17
CA GLY A 319 -9.55 16.93 -9.35
C GLY A 319 -9.85 16.46 -7.94
N PHE A 320 -10.83 17.08 -7.27
CA PHE A 320 -11.27 16.70 -5.93
C PHE A 320 -11.78 15.26 -5.89
N PHE A 321 -12.66 14.87 -6.82
CA PHE A 321 -13.17 13.50 -6.88
C PHE A 321 -12.07 12.46 -7.10
N SER A 322 -11.07 12.77 -7.92
CA SER A 322 -9.94 11.86 -8.15
C SER A 322 -9.07 11.68 -6.90
N ALA A 323 -8.77 12.76 -6.17
CA ALA A 323 -8.07 12.72 -4.90
C ALA A 323 -8.87 11.95 -3.83
N ALA A 324 -10.18 12.21 -3.75
CA ALA A 324 -11.08 11.53 -2.82
C ALA A 324 -11.17 10.02 -3.13
N TYR A 325 -11.21 9.65 -4.41
CA TYR A 325 -11.19 8.26 -4.85
C TYR A 325 -9.91 7.54 -4.43
N ILE A 326 -8.73 8.13 -4.67
CA ILE A 326 -7.44 7.55 -4.26
C ILE A 326 -7.43 7.33 -2.74
N THR A 327 -7.82 8.35 -1.98
CA THR A 327 -7.92 8.30 -0.52
C THR A 327 -8.84 7.17 -0.05
N LEU A 328 -10.02 7.04 -0.65
CA LEU A 328 -11.03 6.06 -0.27
C LEU A 328 -10.58 4.61 -0.56
N VAL A 329 -9.90 4.38 -1.68
CA VAL A 329 -9.50 3.05 -2.15
C VAL A 329 -8.22 2.54 -1.46
N TYR A 330 -7.36 3.44 -0.99
CA TYR A 330 -6.03 3.10 -0.51
C TYR A 330 -6.01 2.10 0.65
N ILE A 331 -6.83 2.37 1.68
CA ILE A 331 -6.95 1.49 2.85
C ILE A 331 -7.52 0.11 2.48
N PRO A 332 -8.66 0.01 1.77
CA PRO A 332 -9.16 -1.26 1.28
C PRO A 332 -8.15 -2.07 0.48
N SER A 333 -7.37 -1.40 -0.37
CA SER A 333 -6.35 -2.06 -1.16
C SER A 333 -5.20 -2.61 -0.30
N SER A 334 -4.75 -1.82 0.69
CA SER A 334 -3.75 -2.26 1.68
C SER A 334 -4.23 -3.50 2.45
N VAL A 335 -5.48 -3.49 2.92
CA VAL A 335 -6.09 -4.62 3.64
C VAL A 335 -6.21 -5.84 2.74
N SER A 336 -6.70 -5.67 1.50
CA SER A 336 -6.80 -6.76 0.53
C SER A 336 -5.44 -7.38 0.24
N THR A 337 -4.42 -6.55 0.07
CA THR A 337 -3.04 -7.01 -0.18
C THR A 337 -2.48 -7.80 1.00
N ILE A 338 -2.70 -7.35 2.24
CA ILE A 338 -2.32 -8.12 3.45
C ILE A 338 -3.04 -9.47 3.48
N LEU A 339 -4.35 -9.50 3.21
CA LEU A 339 -5.11 -10.74 3.19
C LEU A 339 -4.64 -11.68 2.08
N MET A 340 -4.28 -11.15 0.91
CA MET A 340 -3.70 -11.91 -0.20
C MET A 340 -2.34 -12.52 0.14
N PHE A 341 -1.49 -11.79 0.87
CA PHE A 341 -0.24 -12.36 1.39
C PHE A 341 -0.49 -13.49 2.39
N ARG A 342 -1.46 -13.31 3.30
CA ARG A 342 -1.79 -14.30 4.33
C ARG A 342 -2.46 -15.57 3.77
N CYS A 343 -3.28 -15.45 2.73
CA CYS A 343 -3.90 -16.61 2.08
C CYS A 343 -3.00 -17.25 1.00
N GLY A 344 -1.84 -16.68 0.70
CA GLY A 344 -0.92 -17.17 -0.32
C GLY A 344 -1.36 -16.88 -1.76
N ALA A 345 -2.39 -16.05 -1.97
CA ALA A 345 -2.78 -15.60 -3.31
C ALA A 345 -1.68 -14.76 -3.97
N ILE A 346 -0.98 -13.94 -3.17
CA ILE A 346 0.33 -13.42 -3.56
C ILE A 346 1.37 -14.38 -2.97
N PRO A 347 2.17 -15.04 -3.80
CA PRO A 347 3.11 -16.03 -3.30
C PRO A 347 4.19 -15.32 -2.47
N SER A 348 4.59 -15.98 -1.38
CA SER A 348 5.54 -15.46 -0.39
C SER A 348 6.89 -16.17 -0.52
N LEU A 349 7.39 -16.80 0.55
CA LEU A 349 8.74 -17.35 0.65
C LEU A 349 9.10 -18.40 -0.42
N THR A 350 8.11 -19.01 -1.07
CA THR A 350 8.31 -20.03 -2.11
C THR A 350 8.50 -19.45 -3.51
N ASP A 351 8.15 -18.19 -3.75
CA ASP A 351 8.35 -17.55 -5.05
C ASP A 351 9.79 -17.03 -5.19
N PRO A 352 10.56 -17.41 -6.23
CA PRO A 352 11.87 -16.81 -6.49
C PRO A 352 11.79 -15.28 -6.62
N GLY A 353 10.65 -14.75 -7.07
CA GLY A 353 10.36 -13.33 -7.11
C GLY A 353 10.22 -12.66 -5.74
N PHE A 354 10.09 -13.40 -4.64
CA PHE A 354 9.95 -12.84 -3.29
C PHE A 354 11.25 -12.25 -2.75
N SER A 355 12.40 -12.68 -3.28
CA SER A 355 13.72 -12.13 -2.95
C SER A 355 13.76 -10.59 -3.06
N LYS A 356 13.04 -10.01 -4.02
CA LYS A 356 12.92 -8.55 -4.21
C LYS A 356 12.31 -7.84 -3.01
N TYR A 357 11.45 -8.49 -2.24
CA TYR A 357 10.82 -7.92 -1.04
C TYR A 357 11.72 -8.04 0.21
N ARG A 358 12.71 -8.95 0.19
CA ARG A 358 13.61 -9.21 1.31
C ARG A 358 14.84 -8.29 1.32
N LEU A 359 15.18 -7.69 0.17
CA LEU A 359 16.35 -6.80 0.07
C LEU A 359 16.24 -5.64 1.08
N PRO A 360 17.35 -5.29 1.77
CA PRO A 360 17.39 -4.35 2.89
C PRO A 360 17.22 -2.87 2.48
N ASP A 361 16.35 -2.57 1.52
CA ASP A 361 16.04 -1.20 1.08
C ASP A 361 15.00 -0.53 1.99
N ASN A 362 15.19 -0.64 3.30
CA ASN A 362 14.24 -0.08 4.29
C ASN A 362 14.15 1.45 4.17
N GLU A 363 15.20 2.10 3.65
CA GLU A 363 15.21 3.54 3.41
C GLU A 363 14.12 3.97 2.44
N ARG A 364 13.86 3.21 1.36
CA ARG A 364 12.82 3.56 0.38
C ARG A 364 11.42 3.55 0.98
N VAL A 365 11.20 2.76 2.05
CA VAL A 365 9.92 2.70 2.74
C VAL A 365 9.58 4.03 3.41
N THR A 366 10.60 4.83 3.79
CA THR A 366 10.39 6.19 4.32
C THR A 366 9.80 7.14 3.28
N LEU A 367 10.06 6.91 1.99
CA LEU A 367 9.53 7.74 0.90
C LEU A 367 8.02 7.52 0.68
N LEU A 368 7.45 6.43 1.20
CA LEU A 368 6.03 6.10 0.98
C LEU A 368 5.10 7.23 1.43
N PHE A 369 5.38 7.85 2.58
CA PHE A 369 4.55 8.96 3.07
C PHE A 369 4.54 10.14 2.07
N GLY A 370 5.72 10.56 1.61
CA GLY A 370 5.85 11.63 0.62
C GLY A 370 5.18 11.27 -0.70
N THR A 371 5.36 10.04 -1.17
CA THR A 371 4.78 9.57 -2.44
C THR A 371 3.26 9.50 -2.39
N LEU A 372 2.66 9.19 -1.23
CA LEU A 372 1.21 9.20 -1.07
C LEU A 372 0.62 10.60 -1.14
N PHE A 373 1.32 11.57 -0.54
CA PHE A 373 0.95 12.98 -0.59
C PHE A 373 1.11 13.54 -2.00
N TRP A 374 2.33 13.50 -2.54
CA TRP A 374 2.64 14.07 -3.86
C TRP A 374 1.95 13.32 -4.98
N GLY A 375 1.85 11.99 -4.91
CA GLY A 375 1.15 11.19 -5.90
C GLY A 375 -0.34 11.54 -5.99
N ALA A 376 -1.02 11.71 -4.86
CA ALA A 376 -2.42 12.15 -4.85
C ALA A 376 -2.57 13.58 -5.39
N LEU A 377 -1.67 14.49 -5.02
CA LEU A 377 -1.67 15.87 -5.51
C LEU A 377 -1.44 15.92 -7.03
N SER A 378 -0.40 15.24 -7.53
CA SER A 378 -0.09 15.18 -8.95
C SER A 378 -1.21 14.55 -9.76
N THR A 379 -1.84 13.49 -9.26
CA THR A 379 -3.03 12.89 -9.91
C THR A 379 -4.16 13.91 -10.02
N ALA A 380 -4.48 14.59 -8.92
CA ALA A 380 -5.55 15.58 -8.90
C ALA A 380 -5.27 16.74 -9.86
N LEU A 381 -4.03 17.26 -9.88
CA LEU A 381 -3.62 18.32 -10.78
C LEU A 381 -3.66 17.89 -12.25
N TRP A 382 -3.19 16.69 -12.58
CA TRP A 382 -3.25 16.18 -13.95
C TRP A 382 -4.68 15.98 -14.44
N ILE A 383 -5.56 15.43 -13.60
CA ILE A 383 -6.97 15.26 -13.95
C ILE A 383 -7.67 16.62 -14.07
N SER A 384 -7.43 17.55 -13.15
CA SER A 384 -7.91 18.93 -13.26
C SER A 384 -7.45 19.57 -14.56
N PHE A 385 -6.17 19.44 -14.91
CA PHE A 385 -5.61 19.99 -16.14
C PHE A 385 -6.26 19.38 -17.39
N LEU A 386 -6.34 18.05 -17.49
CA LEU A 386 -6.91 17.37 -18.65
C LEU A 386 -8.40 17.74 -18.84
N VAL A 387 -9.18 17.69 -17.77
CA VAL A 387 -10.61 18.02 -17.83
C VAL A 387 -10.81 19.51 -18.10
N GLY A 388 -10.09 20.37 -17.37
CA GLY A 388 -10.13 21.82 -17.57
C GLY A 388 -9.76 22.21 -18.99
N PHE A 389 -8.69 21.63 -19.54
CA PHE A 389 -8.27 21.86 -20.92
C PHE A 389 -9.34 21.46 -21.93
N ILE A 390 -9.96 20.28 -21.77
CA ILE A 390 -11.06 19.83 -22.65
C ILE A 390 -12.26 20.79 -22.57
N VAL A 391 -12.65 21.21 -21.36
CA VAL A 391 -13.76 22.15 -21.17
C VAL A 391 -13.44 23.51 -21.76
N THR A 392 -12.22 24.02 -21.57
CA THR A 392 -11.77 25.28 -22.19
C THR A 392 -11.82 25.20 -23.71
N LEU A 393 -11.33 24.11 -24.33
CA LEU A 393 -11.40 23.93 -25.78
C LEU A 393 -12.84 23.90 -26.32
N LEU A 394 -13.78 23.36 -25.55
CA LEU A 394 -15.20 23.31 -25.90
C LEU A 394 -15.91 24.67 -25.77
N LEU A 395 -15.54 25.47 -24.78
CA LEU A 395 -16.17 26.76 -24.49
C LEU A 395 -15.56 27.91 -25.31
N TRP A 396 -14.25 27.86 -25.58
CA TRP A 396 -13.55 28.94 -26.26
C TRP A 396 -13.98 29.04 -27.73
N GLN A 397 -14.40 30.25 -28.13
CA GLN A 397 -15.06 30.51 -29.42
C GLN A 397 -14.20 30.11 -30.62
N ILE A 398 -12.87 30.30 -30.54
CA ILE A 398 -11.93 29.98 -31.61
C ILE A 398 -11.78 28.46 -31.78
N THR A 399 -11.64 27.71 -30.69
CA THR A 399 -11.39 26.26 -30.74
C THR A 399 -12.68 25.45 -30.88
N ARG A 400 -13.82 25.98 -30.42
CA ARG A 400 -15.13 25.33 -30.46
C ARG A 400 -15.50 24.75 -31.84
N PRO A 401 -15.42 25.49 -32.98
CA PRO A 401 -15.75 24.92 -34.29
C PRO A 401 -14.87 23.72 -34.65
N PHE A 402 -13.57 23.76 -34.32
CA PHE A 402 -12.66 22.63 -34.53
C PHE A 402 -13.06 21.42 -33.69
N VAL A 403 -13.38 21.63 -32.41
CA VAL A 403 -13.79 20.52 -31.52
C VAL A 403 -15.12 19.92 -31.98
N VAL A 404 -16.09 20.73 -32.37
CA VAL A 404 -17.38 20.26 -32.92
C VAL A 404 -17.16 19.47 -34.21
N GLY A 405 -16.30 19.95 -35.11
CA GLY A 405 -15.92 19.22 -36.33
C GLY A 405 -15.22 17.89 -36.03
N PHE A 406 -14.33 17.87 -35.03
CA PHE A 406 -13.67 16.65 -34.57
C PHE A 406 -14.68 15.65 -33.98
N CYS A 407 -15.62 16.12 -33.15
CA CYS A 407 -16.70 15.28 -32.60
C CYS A 407 -17.58 14.70 -33.71
N ALA A 408 -17.95 15.49 -34.73
CA ALA A 408 -18.68 15.00 -35.88
C ALA A 408 -17.90 13.90 -36.63
N THR A 409 -16.59 14.07 -36.80
CA THR A 409 -15.70 13.06 -37.39
C THR A 409 -15.67 11.77 -36.56
N MET A 410 -15.60 11.88 -35.23
CA MET A 410 -15.63 10.73 -34.32
C MET A 410 -16.96 9.98 -34.36
N ILE A 411 -18.09 10.69 -34.49
CA ILE A 411 -19.42 10.08 -34.67
C ILE A 411 -19.47 9.33 -36.01
N GLY A 412 -18.99 9.93 -37.10
CA GLY A 412 -18.89 9.28 -38.41
C GLY A 412 -18.03 8.00 -38.37
N LEU A 413 -16.90 8.05 -37.66
CA LEU A 413 -16.05 6.87 -37.43
C LEU A 413 -16.78 5.78 -36.63
N ALA A 414 -17.52 6.15 -35.58
CA ALA A 414 -18.30 5.21 -34.78
C ALA A 414 -19.38 4.51 -35.61
N ILE A 415 -20.11 5.26 -36.46
CA ILE A 415 -21.08 4.71 -37.40
C ILE A 415 -20.40 3.74 -38.37
N THR A 416 -19.24 4.12 -38.91
CA THR A 416 -18.46 3.26 -39.83
C THR A 416 -18.03 1.96 -39.17
N ILE A 417 -17.61 1.99 -37.90
CA ILE A 417 -17.31 0.79 -37.10
C ILE A 417 -18.57 -0.07 -36.90
N GLY A 418 -19.71 0.55 -36.62
CA GLY A 418 -21.01 -0.14 -36.50
C GLY A 418 -21.39 -0.88 -37.78
N VAL A 419 -21.33 -0.20 -38.93
CA VAL A 419 -21.59 -0.81 -40.25
C VAL A 419 -20.64 -1.98 -40.49
N LYS A 420 -19.36 -1.81 -40.19
CA LYS A 420 -18.36 -2.89 -40.32
C LYS A 420 -18.67 -4.10 -39.44
N LEU A 421 -19.13 -3.91 -38.20
CA LEU A 421 -19.54 -5.03 -37.33
C LEU A 421 -20.74 -5.79 -37.92
N ILE A 422 -21.68 -5.09 -38.54
CA ILE A 422 -22.82 -5.71 -39.24
C ILE A 422 -22.33 -6.52 -40.44
N VAL A 423 -21.51 -5.91 -41.30
CA VAL A 423 -20.91 -6.59 -42.47
C VAL A 423 -20.11 -7.82 -42.03
N PHE A 424 -19.30 -7.70 -40.98
CA PHE A 424 -18.55 -8.82 -40.41
C PHE A 424 -19.45 -9.94 -39.91
N THR A 425 -20.55 -9.60 -39.23
CA THR A 425 -21.49 -10.60 -38.73
C THR A 425 -22.11 -11.37 -39.90
N PHE A 426 -22.44 -10.68 -40.99
CA PHE A 426 -22.94 -11.30 -42.22
C PHE A 426 -21.89 -12.17 -42.91
N LEU A 427 -20.68 -11.64 -43.17
CA LEU A 427 -19.58 -12.37 -43.80
C LEU A 427 -19.16 -13.59 -42.97
N ARG A 428 -19.16 -13.47 -41.64
CA ARG A 428 -18.85 -14.58 -40.73
C ARG A 428 -19.89 -15.69 -40.85
N LYS A 429 -21.18 -15.35 -40.84
CA LYS A 429 -22.26 -16.34 -41.04
C LYS A 429 -22.22 -16.97 -42.44
N ALA A 430 -21.85 -16.20 -43.47
CA ALA A 430 -21.86 -16.66 -44.85
C ALA A 430 -20.66 -17.56 -45.20
N PHE A 431 -19.46 -17.20 -44.73
CA PHE A 431 -18.21 -17.82 -45.18
C PHE A 431 -17.49 -18.64 -44.13
N TYR A 432 -17.86 -18.52 -42.85
CA TYR A 432 -17.20 -19.18 -41.74
C TYR A 432 -18.17 -20.04 -40.93
N VAL A 433 -17.68 -21.20 -40.51
CA VAL A 433 -18.33 -22.05 -39.50
C VAL A 433 -17.35 -22.17 -38.35
N ALA A 434 -17.66 -21.47 -37.24
CA ALA A 434 -16.75 -21.29 -36.10
C ALA A 434 -15.39 -20.67 -36.52
N PHE A 435 -14.34 -21.48 -36.56
CA PHE A 435 -12.98 -21.08 -36.97
C PHE A 435 -12.61 -21.53 -38.38
N TYR A 436 -13.46 -22.33 -39.04
CA TYR A 436 -13.18 -22.91 -40.34
C TYR A 436 -13.83 -22.11 -41.47
N ARG A 437 -13.15 -22.02 -42.61
CA ARG A 437 -13.65 -21.40 -43.84
C ARG A 437 -14.50 -22.42 -44.59
N ASN A 438 -15.78 -22.14 -44.77
CA ASN A 438 -16.68 -23.00 -45.56
C ASN A 438 -16.41 -22.82 -47.07
N LYS A 439 -16.07 -21.59 -47.49
CA LYS A 439 -15.73 -21.24 -48.87
C LYS A 439 -14.39 -20.47 -48.90
N PRO A 440 -13.25 -21.15 -49.13
CA PRO A 440 -11.93 -20.54 -48.94
C PRO A 440 -11.66 -19.36 -49.86
N ALA A 441 -12.03 -19.43 -51.15
CA ALA A 441 -11.79 -18.35 -52.10
C ALA A 441 -12.56 -17.06 -51.72
N GLN A 442 -13.86 -17.18 -51.40
CA GLN A 442 -14.69 -16.04 -51.00
C GLN A 442 -14.27 -15.49 -49.63
N ALA A 443 -13.91 -16.37 -48.70
CA ALA A 443 -13.40 -15.98 -47.39
C ALA A 443 -12.07 -15.20 -47.50
N ASN A 444 -11.19 -15.59 -48.43
CA ASN A 444 -9.93 -14.87 -48.68
C ASN A 444 -10.18 -13.48 -49.27
N PHE A 445 -11.06 -13.36 -50.27
CA PHE A 445 -11.40 -12.06 -50.85
C PHE A 445 -12.08 -11.14 -49.81
N ALA A 446 -13.05 -11.66 -49.07
CA ALA A 446 -13.69 -10.92 -47.99
C ALA A 446 -12.69 -10.51 -46.89
N GLY A 447 -11.71 -11.36 -46.60
CA GLY A 447 -10.59 -11.06 -45.71
C GLY A 447 -9.76 -9.89 -46.21
N LEU A 448 -9.37 -9.87 -47.48
CA LEU A 448 -8.60 -8.78 -48.08
C LEU A 448 -9.35 -7.44 -48.00
N VAL A 449 -10.64 -7.41 -48.35
CA VAL A 449 -11.49 -6.20 -48.24
C VAL A 449 -11.53 -5.69 -46.80
N VAL A 450 -11.70 -6.61 -45.85
CA VAL A 450 -11.69 -6.30 -44.42
C VAL A 450 -10.33 -5.78 -43.94
N GLU A 451 -9.22 -6.34 -44.44
CA GLU A 451 -7.86 -5.91 -44.09
C GLU A 451 -7.57 -4.48 -44.58
N CYS A 452 -7.98 -4.14 -45.80
CA CYS A 452 -7.91 -2.77 -46.30
C CYS A 452 -8.73 -1.81 -45.43
N TRP A 453 -9.93 -2.22 -45.00
CA TRP A 453 -10.74 -1.42 -44.08
C TRP A 453 -10.09 -1.32 -42.68
N ASN A 454 -9.46 -2.39 -42.20
CA ASN A 454 -8.76 -2.39 -40.92
C ASN A 454 -7.58 -1.42 -40.90
N LEU A 455 -6.87 -1.23 -42.01
CA LEU A 455 -5.70 -0.35 -42.06
C LEU A 455 -6.06 1.07 -41.59
N GLY A 456 -7.14 1.66 -42.12
CA GLY A 456 -7.61 2.98 -41.69
C GLY A 456 -8.11 3.01 -40.23
N LEU A 457 -8.81 1.95 -39.79
CA LEU A 457 -9.35 1.87 -38.44
C LEU A 457 -8.28 1.63 -37.36
N THR A 458 -7.18 0.96 -37.70
CA THR A 458 -6.09 0.67 -36.76
C THR A 458 -5.39 1.95 -36.30
N THR A 459 -5.27 2.97 -37.16
CA THR A 459 -4.77 4.30 -36.75
C THR A 459 -5.64 4.90 -35.64
N GLY A 460 -6.96 4.88 -35.81
CA GLY A 460 -7.90 5.34 -34.78
C GLY A 460 -7.81 4.53 -33.48
N TYR A 461 -7.64 3.20 -33.58
CA TYR A 461 -7.41 2.35 -32.41
C TYR A 461 -6.12 2.69 -31.67
N MET A 462 -5.02 2.98 -32.39
CA MET A 462 -3.76 3.37 -31.77
C MET A 462 -3.85 4.73 -31.07
N ILE A 463 -4.53 5.71 -31.68
CA ILE A 463 -4.81 7.01 -31.04
C ILE A 463 -5.66 6.82 -29.78
N GLY A 464 -6.74 6.03 -29.87
CA GLY A 464 -7.60 5.71 -28.73
C GLY A 464 -6.84 5.00 -27.61
N ARG A 465 -5.96 4.06 -27.95
CA ARG A 465 -5.08 3.39 -26.98
C ARG A 465 -4.10 4.36 -26.33
N ALA A 466 -3.49 5.27 -27.08
CA ALA A 466 -2.59 6.29 -26.53
C ALA A 466 -3.33 7.22 -25.56
N ALA A 467 -4.54 7.67 -25.92
CA ALA A 467 -5.39 8.46 -25.04
C ALA A 467 -5.78 7.71 -23.75
N MET A 468 -6.15 6.42 -23.85
CA MET A 468 -6.43 5.58 -22.69
C MET A 468 -5.20 5.41 -21.79
N LEU A 469 -3.99 5.28 -22.36
CA LEU A 469 -2.76 5.19 -21.59
C LEU A 469 -2.43 6.50 -20.86
N ILE A 470 -2.62 7.66 -21.51
CA ILE A 470 -2.46 8.97 -20.86
C ILE A 470 -3.46 9.12 -19.71
N LEU A 471 -4.74 8.78 -19.94
CA LEU A 471 -5.76 8.84 -18.91
C LEU A 471 -5.48 7.87 -17.75
N ALA A 472 -5.06 6.64 -18.06
CA ALA A 472 -4.66 5.66 -17.06
C ALA A 472 -3.44 6.16 -16.27
N THR A 473 -2.46 6.78 -16.93
CA THR A 473 -1.30 7.39 -16.26
C THR A 473 -1.76 8.46 -15.29
N ALA A 474 -2.62 9.39 -15.74
CA ALA A 474 -3.14 10.46 -14.89
C ALA A 474 -3.89 9.92 -13.67
N LEU A 475 -4.75 8.91 -13.84
CA LEU A 475 -5.55 8.32 -12.76
C LEU A 475 -4.75 7.44 -11.79
N TYR A 476 -3.72 6.75 -12.27
CA TYR A 476 -2.95 5.79 -11.46
C TYR A 476 -1.61 6.34 -10.94
N LEU A 477 -1.20 7.55 -11.33
CA LEU A 477 0.06 8.15 -10.87
C LEU A 477 0.17 8.20 -9.34
N GLY A 478 -0.94 8.47 -8.65
CA GLY A 478 -1.02 8.52 -7.18
C GLY A 478 -1.25 7.19 -6.50
N ARG A 479 -1.46 6.11 -7.26
CA ARG A 479 -1.71 4.76 -6.72
C ARG A 479 -0.42 3.98 -6.56
N VAL A 480 0.19 4.12 -5.38
CA VAL A 480 1.39 3.34 -5.02
C VAL A 480 1.11 1.87 -4.72
N ASP A 481 -0.15 1.45 -4.68
CA ASP A 481 -0.57 0.10 -4.30
C ASP A 481 -0.69 -0.88 -5.47
N VAL A 482 -0.84 -0.36 -6.69
CA VAL A 482 -1.01 -1.14 -7.93
C VAL A 482 0.15 -0.85 -8.87
N PRO A 483 0.81 -1.88 -9.45
CA PRO A 483 1.80 -1.66 -10.49
C PRO A 483 1.15 -1.05 -11.73
N PHE A 484 1.69 0.07 -12.19
CA PHE A 484 1.26 0.73 -13.41
C PHE A 484 1.85 0.02 -14.65
N LEU A 485 3.13 -0.35 -14.57
CA LEU A 485 3.81 -1.08 -15.63
C LEU A 485 3.60 -2.59 -15.49
N SER A 486 3.55 -3.29 -16.62
CA SER A 486 3.52 -4.75 -16.62
C SER A 486 4.78 -5.29 -15.93
N PRO A 487 4.71 -6.48 -15.31
CA PRO A 487 5.92 -7.16 -14.87
C PRO A 487 6.87 -7.25 -16.07
N TYR A 488 8.15 -6.94 -15.86
CA TYR A 488 9.26 -6.94 -16.85
C TYR A 488 9.49 -5.68 -17.70
N VAL A 489 8.49 -4.87 -18.04
CA VAL A 489 8.71 -3.69 -18.93
C VAL A 489 9.45 -2.55 -18.23
N GLY A 490 9.28 -2.41 -16.92
CA GLY A 490 9.87 -1.32 -16.14
C GLY A 490 11.32 -1.52 -15.67
N LYS A 491 12.05 -2.55 -16.15
CA LYS A 491 13.42 -2.83 -15.70
C LYS A 491 14.44 -2.37 -16.73
N ILE A 492 15.11 -1.24 -16.46
CA ILE A 492 16.22 -0.75 -17.27
C ILE A 492 17.50 -0.90 -16.43
N GLY A 493 18.21 -2.01 -16.65
CA GLY A 493 19.37 -2.39 -15.83
C GLY A 493 19.01 -2.53 -14.34
N PRO A 494 19.76 -1.89 -13.41
CA PRO A 494 19.45 -1.93 -11.97
C PRO A 494 18.26 -1.04 -11.58
N MET A 495 17.75 -0.21 -12.50
CA MET A 495 16.67 0.72 -12.21
C MET A 495 15.31 0.11 -12.55
N THR A 496 14.39 0.19 -11.60
CA THR A 496 12.97 -0.13 -11.78
C THR A 496 12.19 1.17 -11.92
N LEU A 497 11.62 1.44 -13.10
CA LEU A 497 10.85 2.65 -13.39
C LEU A 497 9.65 2.81 -12.44
N ASP A 498 8.98 1.71 -12.08
CA ASP A 498 7.84 1.68 -11.16
C ASP A 498 8.20 0.91 -9.86
N ALA A 499 8.98 1.56 -8.98
CA ALA A 499 9.49 0.93 -7.75
C ALA A 499 8.49 0.97 -6.58
N PHE A 500 7.56 1.94 -6.57
CA PHE A 500 6.72 2.23 -5.40
C PHE A 500 5.76 1.10 -5.00
N PRO A 501 5.11 0.38 -5.92
CA PRO A 501 4.30 -0.80 -5.61
C PRO A 501 5.08 -1.89 -4.90
N VAL A 502 6.37 -2.05 -5.23
CA VAL A 502 7.24 -3.00 -4.54
C VAL A 502 7.55 -2.50 -3.14
N THR A 503 7.93 -1.21 -2.99
CA THR A 503 8.20 -0.58 -1.70
C THR A 503 6.98 -0.60 -0.77
N PHE A 504 5.78 -0.34 -1.30
CA PHE A 504 4.52 -0.42 -0.58
C PHE A 504 4.26 -1.82 -0.04
N ARG A 505 4.43 -2.84 -0.88
CA ARG A 505 4.32 -4.25 -0.44
C ARG A 505 5.38 -4.62 0.60
N LYS A 506 6.61 -4.07 0.52
CA LYS A 506 7.64 -4.23 1.56
C LYS A 506 7.17 -3.66 2.90
N ASP A 507 6.55 -2.48 2.94
CA ASP A 507 5.99 -1.91 4.19
C ASP A 507 4.92 -2.83 4.80
N LEU A 508 3.99 -3.31 3.97
CA LEU A 508 2.94 -4.23 4.43
C LEU A 508 3.52 -5.52 5.00
N LEU A 509 4.48 -6.14 4.30
CA LEU A 509 5.15 -7.36 4.75
C LEU A 509 5.98 -7.13 6.01
N LEU A 510 6.69 -6.00 6.10
CA LEU A 510 7.47 -5.64 7.30
C LEU A 510 6.56 -5.59 8.52
N HIS A 511 5.40 -4.92 8.40
CA HIS A 511 4.46 -4.82 9.51
C HIS A 511 3.74 -6.14 9.82
N ASP A 512 3.36 -6.90 8.80
CA ASP A 512 2.68 -8.18 9.00
C ASP A 512 3.63 -9.21 9.60
N ALA A 513 4.90 -9.26 9.18
CA ALA A 513 5.91 -10.17 9.72
C ALA A 513 6.16 -9.98 11.22
N HIS A 514 6.16 -8.73 11.71
CA HIS A 514 6.37 -8.44 13.13
C HIS A 514 5.11 -8.60 13.99
N ARG A 515 3.91 -8.57 13.40
CA ARG A 515 2.64 -8.54 14.14
C ARG A 515 1.61 -9.55 13.62
N HIS A 516 2.09 -10.67 13.10
CA HIS A 516 1.21 -11.70 12.55
C HIS A 516 0.43 -12.40 13.68
N PRO A 517 -0.92 -12.39 13.67
CA PRO A 517 -1.72 -12.87 14.80
C PRO A 517 -1.49 -14.36 15.11
N TYR A 518 -1.25 -15.19 14.09
CA TYR A 518 -0.97 -16.61 14.30
C TYR A 518 0.43 -16.87 14.85
N ILE A 519 1.44 -16.09 14.43
CA ILE A 519 2.82 -16.27 14.91
C ILE A 519 2.92 -15.81 16.37
N GLU A 520 2.26 -14.71 16.73
CA GLU A 520 2.20 -14.25 18.12
C GLU A 520 1.59 -15.31 19.04
N ARG A 521 0.47 -15.94 18.63
CA ARG A 521 -0.16 -17.02 19.41
C ARG A 521 0.69 -18.26 19.50
N LEU A 522 1.34 -18.64 18.42
CA LEU A 522 2.30 -19.73 18.40
C LEU A 522 3.45 -19.46 19.38
N GLY A 523 4.02 -18.26 19.37
CA GLY A 523 5.05 -17.83 20.32
C GLY A 523 4.59 -17.95 21.77
N VAL A 524 3.40 -17.44 22.10
CA VAL A 524 2.81 -17.58 23.44
C VAL A 524 2.62 -19.05 23.82
N MET A 525 2.15 -19.89 22.90
CA MET A 525 2.01 -21.33 23.14
C MET A 525 3.35 -21.98 23.47
N TYR A 526 4.43 -21.63 22.76
CA TYR A 526 5.77 -22.12 23.08
C TYR A 526 6.30 -21.58 24.41
N MET A 527 6.04 -20.31 24.75
CA MET A 527 6.42 -19.76 26.05
C MET A 527 5.67 -20.45 27.20
N LEU A 528 4.39 -20.79 27.00
CA LEU A 528 3.63 -21.59 27.96
C LEU A 528 4.18 -23.01 28.08
N LYS A 529 4.66 -23.61 26.98
CA LYS A 529 5.41 -24.88 27.02
C LYS A 529 6.62 -24.80 27.93
N LEU A 530 7.44 -23.78 27.74
CA LEU A 530 8.64 -23.61 28.56
C LEU A 530 8.28 -23.39 30.03
N ARG A 531 7.22 -22.62 30.31
CA ARG A 531 6.77 -22.34 31.68
C ARG A 531 6.22 -23.57 32.41
N HIS A 532 5.47 -24.42 31.73
CA HIS A 532 4.75 -25.54 32.35
C HIS A 532 5.47 -26.89 32.15
N GLY A 533 6.58 -26.94 31.41
CA GLY A 533 7.40 -28.14 31.22
C GLY A 533 6.60 -29.32 30.66
N ASP A 534 6.75 -30.48 31.28
CA ASP A 534 6.10 -31.74 30.88
C ASP A 534 4.59 -31.75 31.14
N ASN A 535 4.11 -30.87 32.03
CA ASN A 535 2.67 -30.67 32.22
C ASN A 535 2.03 -29.98 31.01
N PHE A 536 2.83 -29.36 30.13
CA PHE A 536 2.34 -28.71 28.91
C PHE A 536 2.08 -29.70 27.77
N GLY A 537 0.95 -30.39 27.87
CA GLY A 537 0.42 -31.24 26.80
C GLY A 537 0.21 -32.70 27.19
N GLN A 538 -0.52 -32.96 28.28
CA GLN A 538 -1.23 -34.24 28.43
C GLN A 538 -2.06 -34.54 27.17
N ARG A 539 -2.45 -35.81 26.92
CA ARG A 539 -3.01 -36.35 25.64
C ARG A 539 -3.87 -35.39 24.79
N ALA A 540 -4.74 -34.57 25.39
CA ALA A 540 -5.53 -33.58 24.65
C ALA A 540 -4.69 -32.45 23.99
N GLY A 541 -3.62 -31.97 24.65
CA GLY A 541 -2.75 -30.91 24.16
C GLY A 541 -1.80 -31.34 23.03
N SER A 542 -1.46 -32.62 22.93
CA SER A 542 -0.63 -33.15 21.83
C SER A 542 -1.43 -33.22 20.52
N CYS A 543 -2.70 -33.67 20.56
CA CYS A 543 -3.62 -33.63 19.42
C CYS A 543 -3.87 -32.19 18.93
N TRP A 544 -4.04 -31.23 19.84
CA TRP A 544 -4.16 -29.81 19.48
C TRP A 544 -2.91 -29.30 18.77
N ARG A 545 -1.71 -29.62 19.29
CA ARG A 545 -0.45 -29.20 18.69
C ARG A 545 -0.29 -29.80 17.28
N LEU A 546 -0.67 -31.08 17.10
CA LEU A 546 -0.72 -31.76 15.81
C LEU A 546 -1.68 -31.08 14.84
N LEU A 547 -2.91 -30.79 15.26
CA LEU A 547 -3.93 -30.17 14.42
C LEU A 547 -3.56 -28.73 14.05
N PHE A 548 -2.96 -27.99 14.98
CA PHE A 548 -2.46 -26.63 14.75
C PHE A 548 -1.28 -26.62 13.76
N VAL A 549 -0.33 -27.55 13.90
CA VAL A 549 0.77 -27.73 12.95
C VAL A 549 0.24 -28.15 11.58
N PHE A 550 -0.71 -29.08 11.51
CA PHE A 550 -1.29 -29.53 10.24
C PHE A 550 -2.12 -28.45 9.54
N ALA A 551 -2.90 -27.67 10.29
CA ALA A 551 -3.78 -26.64 9.73
C ALA A 551 -3.04 -25.35 9.36
N LEU A 552 -2.06 -24.91 10.17
CA LEU A 552 -1.37 -23.63 9.96
C LEU A 552 0.00 -23.75 9.30
N MET A 553 0.66 -24.90 9.44
CA MET A 553 2.02 -25.10 8.97
C MET A 553 2.15 -26.41 8.21
N PRO A 554 1.36 -26.65 7.15
CA PRO A 554 1.41 -27.89 6.40
C PRO A 554 2.81 -28.19 5.84
N TRP A 555 3.66 -27.16 5.61
CA TRP A 555 5.05 -27.32 5.20
C TRP A 555 5.95 -27.95 6.29
N MET A 556 5.65 -27.73 7.59
CA MET A 556 6.36 -28.35 8.71
C MET A 556 6.18 -29.87 8.72
N ARG A 557 5.19 -30.41 7.98
CA ARG A 557 5.01 -31.86 7.79
C ARG A 557 6.27 -32.52 7.22
N ARG A 558 6.95 -31.85 6.27
CA ARG A 558 8.17 -32.36 5.64
C ARG A 558 9.36 -32.43 6.59
N TYR A 559 9.39 -31.57 7.60
CA TYR A 559 10.48 -31.47 8.58
C TYR A 559 10.18 -32.17 9.89
N ARG A 560 8.98 -32.73 10.02
CA ARG A 560 8.65 -33.55 11.18
C ARG A 560 9.48 -34.82 11.05
N ILE A 561 10.47 -34.93 11.91
CA ILE A 561 11.18 -36.19 12.13
C ILE A 561 10.10 -37.19 12.52
N GLU A 562 9.73 -38.08 11.59
CA GLU A 562 9.04 -39.31 11.90
C GLU A 562 10.01 -40.13 12.75
N SER A 563 10.07 -39.81 14.03
CA SER A 563 10.87 -40.55 14.97
C SER A 563 10.22 -41.92 15.14
N ARG A 564 10.70 -42.85 14.30
CA ARG A 564 10.85 -44.30 14.44
C ARG A 564 10.12 -45.08 13.34
N PRO A 565 10.76 -45.25 12.16
CA PRO A 565 10.50 -46.43 11.36
C PRO A 565 10.92 -47.66 12.19
N HIS A 566 9.97 -48.55 12.48
CA HIS A 566 10.17 -49.85 13.13
C HIS A 566 10.42 -49.87 14.65
N LEU A 567 9.44 -49.44 15.44
CA LEU A 567 9.20 -50.15 16.71
C LEU A 567 8.13 -51.20 16.45
N GLN A 568 8.58 -52.46 16.34
CA GLN A 568 7.69 -53.61 16.42
C GLN A 568 6.94 -53.56 17.75
N GLU A 569 5.65 -53.82 17.68
CA GLU A 569 4.63 -53.60 18.72
C GLU A 569 4.74 -54.55 19.94
N GLY A 570 5.89 -55.22 20.14
CA GLY A 570 6.05 -56.33 21.08
C GLY A 570 6.82 -56.05 22.38
N ASP A 571 7.82 -55.15 22.37
CA ASP A 571 8.73 -54.99 23.51
C ASP A 571 8.79 -53.53 23.98
N ILE A 572 7.81 -53.14 24.82
CA ILE A 572 7.92 -51.92 25.60
C ILE A 572 7.94 -52.30 27.06
N ASP A 573 9.14 -52.49 27.60
CA ASP A 573 9.37 -52.52 29.04
C ASP A 573 9.07 -51.12 29.62
N PRO A 574 8.03 -50.95 30.46
CA PRO A 574 7.68 -49.66 31.05
C PRO A 574 8.77 -49.11 31.99
N SER A 575 9.79 -49.89 32.34
CA SER A 575 10.94 -49.44 33.14
C SER A 575 11.86 -48.44 32.43
N LEU A 576 11.82 -48.37 31.09
CA LEU A 576 12.64 -47.46 30.28
C LEU A 576 12.14 -46.00 30.22
N PHE A 577 11.05 -45.68 30.93
CA PHE A 577 10.50 -44.32 31.02
C PHE A 577 11.11 -43.44 32.13
N LYS A 578 12.27 -43.79 32.70
CA LYS A 578 13.07 -42.86 33.52
C LYS A 578 13.82 -41.88 32.61
N PHE A 579 13.20 -40.74 32.34
CA PHE A 579 13.78 -39.60 31.63
C PHE A 579 15.02 -39.05 32.37
N GLY A 580 16.21 -39.46 31.92
CA GLY A 580 17.49 -38.92 32.35
C GLY A 580 17.84 -37.64 31.58
N SER A 581 17.73 -36.49 32.25
CA SER A 581 17.95 -35.12 31.76
C SER A 581 19.43 -34.74 31.49
N GLN A 582 20.40 -35.66 31.41
CA GLN A 582 21.82 -35.26 31.57
C GLN A 582 22.83 -35.61 30.47
N ASN A 583 22.48 -36.27 29.36
CA ASN A 583 23.52 -36.65 28.37
C ASN A 583 23.16 -36.32 26.90
N LEU A 584 22.78 -35.07 26.61
CA LEU A 584 22.63 -34.57 25.23
C LEU A 584 23.70 -33.53 24.86
N LEU A 585 24.98 -33.90 25.07
CA LEU A 585 26.13 -33.28 24.39
C LEU A 585 27.16 -34.37 24.07
N LYS A 586 26.85 -35.25 23.12
CA LYS A 586 27.90 -35.95 22.36
C LYS A 586 27.45 -36.10 20.90
N ARG A 587 28.20 -35.39 20.06
CA ARG A 587 28.17 -35.44 18.59
C ARG A 587 28.12 -36.89 18.10
N SER A 588 27.25 -37.15 17.12
CA SER A 588 27.42 -38.27 16.19
C SER A 588 27.23 -37.78 14.74
N PRO A 589 27.89 -38.42 13.76
CA PRO A 589 28.08 -37.86 12.44
C PRO A 589 26.87 -38.17 11.54
N LEU A 590 26.27 -37.11 11.01
CA LEU A 590 25.29 -37.18 9.93
C LEU A 590 26.01 -37.56 8.63
N SER A 591 26.00 -38.86 8.34
CA SER A 591 26.31 -39.43 7.03
C SER A 591 25.55 -40.75 6.93
N LYS A 592 24.86 -40.96 5.79
CA LYS A 592 24.02 -42.13 5.44
C LYS A 592 22.54 -42.07 5.84
N ARG A 593 21.77 -41.12 5.29
CA ARG A 593 20.37 -41.36 4.90
C ARG A 593 19.86 -40.28 3.93
N SER A 594 20.42 -40.24 2.72
CA SER A 594 19.85 -39.49 1.58
C SER A 594 19.74 -40.34 0.30
N ASN A 595 19.65 -41.67 0.42
CA ASN A 595 19.73 -42.55 -0.76
C ASN A 595 18.37 -42.96 -1.35
N ALA A 596 17.24 -42.62 -0.71
CA ALA A 596 15.92 -42.99 -1.23
C ALA A 596 15.34 -41.91 -2.17
N SER A 597 15.41 -40.62 -1.80
CA SER A 597 14.91 -39.51 -2.64
C SER A 597 15.84 -39.18 -3.81
N ASN A 598 17.14 -39.52 -3.71
CA ASN A 598 18.09 -39.33 -4.81
C ASN A 598 17.88 -40.33 -5.96
N SER A 599 17.17 -41.45 -5.75
CA SER A 599 17.00 -42.46 -6.83
C SER A 599 15.98 -42.04 -7.89
N GLU A 600 14.87 -41.39 -7.49
CA GLU A 600 13.91 -40.82 -8.43
C GLU A 600 14.48 -39.59 -9.15
N GLU A 601 15.16 -38.71 -8.41
CA GLU A 601 15.77 -37.51 -8.98
C GLU A 601 16.94 -37.87 -9.93
N GLN A 602 17.74 -38.89 -9.61
CA GLN A 602 18.75 -39.42 -10.54
C GLN A 602 18.12 -40.10 -11.77
N GLY A 603 16.99 -40.81 -11.60
CA GLY A 603 16.26 -41.39 -12.72
C GLY A 603 15.72 -40.34 -13.69
N GLU A 604 15.18 -39.24 -13.17
CA GLU A 604 14.66 -38.13 -13.99
C GLU A 604 15.79 -37.36 -14.70
N ILE A 605 16.90 -37.12 -14.01
CA ILE A 605 18.12 -36.52 -14.61
C ILE A 605 18.69 -37.43 -15.72
N GLN A 606 18.65 -38.75 -15.55
CA GLN A 606 19.16 -39.69 -16.54
C GLN A 606 18.26 -39.77 -17.79
N ARG A 607 16.93 -39.68 -17.62
CA ARG A 607 15.98 -39.55 -18.74
C ARG A 607 16.19 -38.24 -19.52
N LEU A 608 16.37 -37.12 -18.83
CA LEU A 608 16.64 -35.82 -19.46
C LEU A 608 17.97 -35.84 -20.22
N ARG A 609 19.02 -36.48 -19.70
CA ARG A 609 20.30 -36.63 -20.42
C ARG A 609 20.17 -37.47 -21.68
N GLN A 610 19.35 -38.53 -21.67
CA GLN A 610 19.06 -39.33 -22.87
C GLN A 610 18.27 -38.54 -23.92
N GLN A 611 17.30 -37.72 -23.51
CA GLN A 611 16.57 -36.86 -24.44
C GLN A 611 17.49 -35.82 -25.08
N VAL A 612 18.35 -35.17 -24.28
CA VAL A 612 19.32 -34.18 -24.81
C VAL A 612 20.33 -34.83 -25.76
N SER A 613 20.79 -36.06 -25.49
CA SER A 613 21.70 -36.75 -26.41
C SER A 613 21.02 -37.17 -27.72
N SER A 614 19.74 -37.57 -27.67
CA SER A 614 18.96 -37.86 -28.88
C SER A 614 18.76 -36.63 -29.75
N LEU A 615 18.38 -35.48 -29.15
CA LEU A 615 18.22 -34.21 -29.85
C LEU A 615 19.53 -33.70 -30.45
N LYS A 616 20.67 -33.91 -29.77
CA LYS A 616 21.99 -33.54 -30.32
C LYS A 616 22.33 -34.34 -31.58
N LYS A 617 22.00 -35.64 -31.62
CA LYS A 617 22.20 -36.46 -32.81
C LYS A 617 21.31 -36.00 -33.96
N GLU A 618 20.04 -35.71 -33.68
CA GLU A 618 19.08 -35.21 -34.68
C GLU A 618 19.53 -33.87 -35.28
N ILE A 619 20.07 -32.96 -34.45
CA ILE A 619 20.67 -31.69 -34.92
C ILE A 619 21.92 -31.92 -35.77
N GLU A 620 22.77 -32.91 -35.45
CA GLU A 620 23.93 -33.24 -36.29
C GLU A 620 23.54 -33.87 -37.63
N GLU A 621 22.48 -34.70 -37.66
CA GLU A 621 21.94 -35.25 -38.91
C GLU A 621 21.34 -34.15 -39.77
N LEU A 622 20.57 -33.22 -39.18
CA LEU A 622 20.02 -32.05 -39.88
C LEU A 622 21.09 -31.05 -40.36
N LYS A 623 22.29 -31.07 -39.78
CA LYS A 623 23.43 -30.26 -40.26
C LYS A 623 24.19 -30.93 -41.42
N LYS A 624 24.02 -32.25 -41.60
CA LYS A 624 24.65 -33.02 -42.68
C LYS A 624 23.76 -33.11 -43.92
N SER A 625 22.44 -32.99 -43.76
CA SER A 625 21.47 -32.73 -44.83
C SER A 625 21.49 -31.27 -45.26
#